data_AF-A0A0K9N9V6-F1
#
_entry.id   AF-A0A0K9N9V6-F1
#
_cell.length_a   1.000
_cell.length_b   1.000
_cell.length_c   1.000
_cell.angle_alpha   90.00
_cell.angle_beta   90.00
_cell.angle_gamma   90.00
#
_symmetry.space_group_name_H-M   'P 1'
#
loop_
_entity.id
_entity.type
_entity.pdbx_description
1 polymer ?
#
loop_
_entity_poly.entity_id
_entity_poly.type
_entity_poly.pdbx_seq_one_letter_code
_entity_poly.pdbx_strand_id
1 'polypeptide(L)'
;MNEKKVYADEFQTTFVSAKEMLDFLAERTKTSEWLCKPTKALRLAALEKEREKIEPDDPGVLSDTEKNTQLVLKVAGKTYPVRNCAIAGTAGDDPCPGAPALSGKNKC
;
A
#
# COMPACT_ATOMS: atom_id res chain seq x y z
N MET A 1 -10.30 -19.42 -6.73
CA MET A 1 -10.69 -18.03 -7.01
C MET A 1 -10.06 -17.12 -5.96
N ASN A 2 -9.02 -16.38 -6.34
CA ASN A 2 -8.33 -15.41 -5.48
C ASN A 2 -9.01 -14.03 -5.52
N GLU A 3 -10.32 -13.98 -5.80
CA GLU A 3 -11.07 -12.73 -6.01
C GLU A 3 -11.04 -11.81 -4.77
N LYS A 4 -10.81 -12.37 -3.57
CA LYS A 4 -10.66 -11.58 -2.33
C LYS A 4 -9.24 -11.04 -2.09
N LYS A 5 -8.22 -11.59 -2.74
CA LYS A 5 -6.81 -11.21 -2.53
C LYS A 5 -6.29 -10.35 -3.66
N VAL A 6 -6.99 -9.25 -3.89
CA VAL A 6 -6.70 -8.27 -4.94
C VAL A 6 -5.30 -7.64 -4.83
N TYR A 7 -4.69 -7.77 -3.65
CA TYR A 7 -3.33 -7.33 -3.37
C TYR A 7 -2.25 -8.34 -3.78
N ALA A 8 -2.58 -9.61 -4.06
CA ALA A 8 -1.61 -10.65 -4.37
C ALA A 8 -1.03 -10.50 -5.79
N ASP A 9 0.24 -10.85 -5.96
CA ASP A 9 0.92 -10.76 -7.28
C ASP A 9 0.30 -11.69 -8.33
N GLU A 10 -0.30 -12.79 -7.89
CA GLU A 10 -1.04 -13.74 -8.74
C GLU A 10 -2.49 -13.33 -9.02
N PHE A 11 -2.93 -12.14 -8.57
CA PHE A 11 -4.29 -11.67 -8.83
C PHE A 11 -4.47 -11.36 -10.32
N GLN A 12 -5.31 -12.18 -10.96
CA GLN A 12 -5.76 -11.96 -12.32
C GLN A 12 -7.29 -12.10 -12.35
N THR A 13 -7.94 -11.18 -13.05
CA THR A 13 -9.37 -11.26 -13.37
C THR A 13 -9.57 -11.00 -14.85
N THR A 14 -10.63 -11.58 -15.42
CA THR A 14 -11.03 -11.40 -16.82
C THR A 14 -12.38 -10.73 -16.87
N PHE A 15 -12.53 -9.73 -17.75
CA PHE A 15 -13.78 -9.00 -17.92
C PHE A 15 -14.39 -9.34 -19.28
N VAL A 16 -15.71 -9.45 -19.33
CA VAL A 16 -16.45 -9.73 -20.57
C VAL A 16 -16.61 -8.44 -21.38
N SER A 17 -16.75 -7.29 -20.71
CA SER A 17 -16.91 -5.97 -21.32
C SER A 17 -15.98 -4.92 -20.72
N ALA A 18 -15.57 -3.95 -21.53
CA ALA A 18 -14.82 -2.78 -21.08
C ALA A 18 -15.58 -1.97 -20.02
N LYS A 19 -16.92 -2.00 -20.03
CA LYS A 19 -17.73 -1.33 -19.02
C LYS A 19 -17.53 -1.94 -17.62
N GLU A 20 -17.51 -3.26 -17.52
CA GLU A 20 -17.29 -3.96 -16.24
C GLU A 20 -15.89 -3.69 -15.68
N MET A 21 -14.89 -3.60 -16.54
CA MET A 21 -13.54 -3.19 -16.16
C MET A 21 -13.51 -1.78 -15.57
N LEU A 22 -14.20 -0.82 -16.20
CA LEU A 22 -14.24 0.57 -15.72
C LEU A 22 -15.01 0.70 -14.40
N ASP A 23 -16.13 -0.01 -14.24
CA ASP A 23 -16.88 -0.05 -12.98
C ASP A 23 -16.03 -0.64 -11.84
N PHE A 24 -15.29 -1.72 -12.12
CA PHE A 24 -14.35 -2.31 -11.16
C PHE A 24 -13.27 -1.32 -10.71
N LEU A 25 -12.67 -0.58 -11.65
CA LEU A 25 -11.68 0.44 -11.31
C LEU A 25 -12.31 1.59 -10.51
N ALA A 26 -13.51 2.04 -10.89
CA ALA A 26 -14.20 3.13 -10.23
C ALA A 26 -14.61 2.79 -8.79
N GLU A 27 -15.11 1.57 -8.54
CA GLU A 27 -15.41 1.10 -7.18
C GLU A 27 -14.15 1.12 -6.31
N ARG A 28 -13.00 0.73 -6.86
CA ARG A 28 -11.72 0.73 -6.14
C ARG A 28 -11.18 2.12 -5.88
N THR A 29 -11.31 3.05 -6.83
CA THR A 29 -10.93 4.44 -6.57
C THR A 29 -11.78 5.05 -5.45
N LYS A 30 -13.04 4.62 -5.28
CA LYS A 30 -13.90 5.08 -4.18
C LYS A 30 -13.54 4.46 -2.83
N THR A 31 -13.08 3.20 -2.81
CA THR A 31 -12.75 2.48 -1.56
C THR A 31 -11.28 2.59 -1.16
N SER A 32 -10.41 3.13 -2.03
CA SER A 32 -8.99 3.33 -1.73
C SER A 32 -8.73 4.72 -1.17
N GLU A 33 -7.98 4.76 -0.07
CA GLU A 33 -7.50 6.00 0.53
C GLU A 33 -5.97 6.07 0.43
N TRP A 34 -5.47 7.21 -0.03
CA TRP A 34 -4.04 7.48 -0.10
C TRP A 34 -3.60 8.32 1.08
N LEU A 35 -2.63 7.84 1.86
CA LEU A 35 -2.07 8.55 2.99
C LEU A 35 -0.70 9.16 2.64
N CYS A 36 -0.66 10.47 2.39
CA CYS A 36 0.59 11.20 2.20
C CYS A 36 1.13 11.71 3.54
N LYS A 37 2.37 11.35 3.88
CA LYS A 37 3.05 11.81 5.10
C LYS A 37 4.49 12.23 4.78
N PRO A 38 5.03 13.23 5.50
CA PRO A 38 6.39 13.70 5.26
C PRO A 38 7.39 12.58 5.56
N THR A 39 8.41 12.43 4.72
CA THR A 39 9.42 11.37 4.83
C THR A 39 10.08 11.29 6.21
N LYS A 40 10.26 12.44 6.88
CA LYS A 40 10.85 12.52 8.23
C LYS A 40 9.99 11.82 9.31
N ALA A 41 8.69 11.64 9.06
CA ALA A 41 7.76 10.96 9.94
C ALA A 41 7.59 9.47 9.63
N LEU A 42 8.20 8.98 8.54
CA LEU A 42 8.19 7.57 8.15
C LEU A 42 9.38 6.85 8.78
N ARG A 43 9.13 5.77 9.52
CA ARG A 43 10.20 4.94 10.10
C ARG A 43 9.91 3.46 9.86
N LEU A 44 10.88 2.75 9.31
CA LEU A 44 10.83 1.28 9.23
C LEU A 44 11.26 0.67 10.56
N ALA A 45 10.57 -0.38 10.97
CA ALA A 45 10.92 -1.18 12.14
C ALA A 45 10.72 -2.67 11.86
N ALA A 46 11.36 -3.52 12.65
CA ALA A 46 11.18 -4.96 12.57
C ALA A 46 9.80 -5.37 13.11
N LEU A 47 9.16 -6.30 12.41
CA LEU A 47 7.83 -6.81 12.71
C LEU A 47 7.72 -7.45 14.11
N GLU A 48 8.79 -8.11 14.58
CA GLU A 48 8.81 -8.79 15.89
C GLU A 48 8.48 -7.86 17.07
N LYS A 49 8.80 -6.58 16.97
CA LYS A 49 8.61 -5.61 18.07
C LYS A 49 7.23 -4.96 18.07
N GLU A 50 6.47 -5.08 16.98
CA GLU A 50 5.28 -4.27 16.72
C GLU A 50 4.07 -5.08 16.23
N ARG A 51 4.16 -6.42 16.23
CA ARG A 51 3.11 -7.35 15.80
C ARG A 51 1.76 -7.10 16.48
N GLU A 52 1.78 -6.66 17.73
CA GLU A 52 0.58 -6.42 18.55
C GLU A 52 -0.19 -5.13 18.19
N LYS A 53 0.41 -4.23 17.39
CA LYS A 53 -0.19 -2.94 17.00
C LYS A 53 -0.73 -2.91 15.58
N ILE A 54 -0.71 -4.05 14.90
CA ILE A 54 -1.13 -4.17 13.51
C ILE A 54 -2.52 -4.80 13.55
N GLU A 55 -3.53 -4.04 13.15
CA GLU A 55 -4.84 -4.57 12.78
C GLU A 55 -4.88 -4.65 11.24
N PRO A 56 -4.48 -5.77 10.63
CA PRO A 56 -4.63 -5.92 9.19
C PRO A 56 -6.09 -6.28 8.87
N ASP A 57 -6.70 -5.58 7.90
CA ASP A 57 -8.02 -5.93 7.37
C ASP A 57 -8.08 -7.36 6.80
N ASP A 58 -6.95 -7.90 6.33
CA ASP A 58 -6.85 -9.26 5.82
C ASP A 58 -5.65 -10.02 6.44
N PRO A 59 -5.86 -11.19 7.09
CA PRO A 59 -4.78 -11.98 7.69
C PRO A 59 -3.77 -12.49 6.67
N GLY A 60 -4.11 -12.53 5.38
CA GLY A 60 -3.19 -12.88 4.31
C GLY A 60 -2.08 -11.84 4.10
N VAL A 61 -2.31 -10.56 4.41
CA VAL A 61 -1.28 -9.51 4.29
C VAL A 61 -0.22 -9.63 5.37
N LEU A 62 -0.63 -10.01 6.59
CA LEU A 62 0.29 -10.19 7.71
C LEU A 62 1.23 -11.37 7.46
N SER A 63 0.67 -12.50 7.00
CA SER A 63 1.46 -13.70 6.70
C SER A 63 2.42 -13.52 5.52
N ASP A 64 2.07 -12.70 4.53
CA ASP A 64 2.98 -12.29 3.45
C ASP A 64 4.15 -11.45 3.97
N THR A 65 3.84 -10.46 4.82
CA THR A 65 4.85 -9.58 5.43
C THR A 65 5.80 -10.36 6.32
N GLU A 66 5.31 -11.33 7.10
CA GLU A 66 6.12 -12.22 7.93
C GLU A 66 7.11 -13.08 7.13
N LYS A 67 6.71 -13.55 5.94
CA LYS A 67 7.53 -14.45 5.13
C LYS A 67 8.55 -13.71 4.26
N ASN A 68 8.20 -12.52 3.78
CA ASN A 68 8.96 -11.88 2.71
C ASN A 68 9.85 -10.71 3.19
N THR A 69 9.36 -9.87 4.10
CA THR A 69 10.06 -8.62 4.45
C THR A 69 10.37 -8.49 5.93
N GLN A 70 9.52 -9.04 6.81
CA GLN A 70 9.58 -8.87 8.27
C GLN A 70 9.65 -7.39 8.72
N LEU A 71 9.19 -6.47 7.88
CA LEU A 71 9.27 -5.03 8.08
C LEU A 71 7.88 -4.41 8.23
N VAL A 72 7.82 -3.40 9.10
CA VAL A 72 6.63 -2.57 9.31
C VAL A 72 6.98 -1.09 9.19
N LEU A 73 6.04 -0.32 8.67
CA LEU A 73 6.14 1.13 8.52
C LEU A 73 5.38 1.81 9.65
N LYS A 74 6.10 2.54 10.48
CA LYS A 74 5.53 3.40 11.52
C LYS A 74 5.26 4.78 10.97
N VAL A 75 4.02 5.22 11.13
CA VAL A 75 3.56 6.53 10.68
C VAL A 75 2.68 7.13 11.76
N ALA A 76 3.16 8.18 12.43
CA ALA A 76 2.38 8.97 13.40
C ALA A 76 1.59 8.11 14.44
N GLY A 77 2.22 7.05 14.97
CA GLY A 77 1.63 6.18 15.98
C GLY A 77 0.84 4.98 15.45
N LYS A 78 0.65 4.87 14.13
CA LYS A 78 0.07 3.69 13.46
C LYS A 78 1.15 2.85 12.81
N THR A 79 0.95 1.54 12.78
CA THR A 79 1.90 0.57 12.23
C THR A 79 1.27 -0.15 11.04
N TYR A 80 1.93 -0.09 9.89
CA TYR A 80 1.46 -0.65 8.63
C TYR A 80 2.38 -1.77 8.15
N PRO A 81 1.86 -2.92 7.68
CA PRO A 81 2.69 -3.99 7.11
C PRO A 81 3.33 -3.56 5.79
N VAL A 82 4.63 -3.84 5.62
CA VAL A 82 5.38 -3.51 4.39
C VAL A 82 5.55 -4.76 3.53
N ARG A 83 4.95 -4.77 2.34
CA ARG A 83 5.05 -5.89 1.41
C ARG A 83 6.26 -5.79 0.49
N ASN A 84 6.64 -6.91 -0.13
CA ASN A 84 7.82 -6.98 -0.99
C ASN A 84 7.79 -5.97 -2.15
N CYS A 85 6.61 -5.73 -2.74
CA CYS A 85 6.43 -4.75 -3.81
C CYS A 85 6.81 -3.31 -3.43
N ALA A 86 6.70 -2.94 -2.14
CA ALA A 86 7.08 -1.60 -1.67
C ALA A 86 8.60 -1.41 -1.58
N ILE A 87 9.37 -2.50 -1.53
CA ILE A 87 10.84 -2.48 -1.41
C ILE A 87 11.48 -2.62 -2.80
N ALA A 88 10.93 -3.50 -3.65
CA ALA A 88 11.45 -3.72 -4.99
C ALA A 88 11.26 -2.52 -5.94
N GLY A 89 10.28 -1.66 -5.68
CA GLY A 89 9.86 -0.58 -6.59
C GLY A 89 10.68 0.72 -6.56
N THR A 90 11.68 0.89 -5.69
CA THR A 90 12.43 2.17 -5.59
C THR A 90 13.43 2.42 -6.73
N ALA A 91 13.36 1.67 -7.83
CA ALA A 91 14.25 1.81 -8.99
C ALA A 91 13.57 2.39 -10.25
N GLY A 92 12.28 2.76 -10.21
CA GLY A 92 11.58 3.35 -11.35
C GLY A 92 10.70 4.53 -10.95
N ASP A 93 11.05 5.71 -11.48
CA ASP A 93 10.24 6.94 -11.51
C ASP A 93 8.77 6.66 -11.86
N ASP A 94 7.86 6.91 -10.91
CA ASP A 94 6.59 7.60 -11.19
C ASP A 94 5.99 8.17 -9.89
N PRO A 95 5.80 9.49 -9.76
CA PRO A 95 5.14 10.08 -8.59
C PRO A 95 3.66 9.69 -8.58
N CYS A 96 3.18 9.22 -7.42
CA CYS A 96 1.80 8.80 -7.19
C CYS A 96 0.77 9.71 -7.90
N PRO A 97 -0.02 9.18 -8.86
CA PRO A 97 -1.03 9.97 -9.55
C PRO A 97 -2.14 10.33 -8.55
N GLY A 98 -2.17 11.59 -8.12
CA GLY A 98 -3.13 12.11 -7.15
C GLY A 98 -2.53 12.88 -5.97
N ALA A 99 -1.20 12.95 -5.84
CA ALA A 99 -0.59 13.85 -4.86
C ALA A 99 -0.90 15.31 -5.24
N PRO A 100 -1.57 16.12 -4.39
CA PRO A 100 -1.66 17.54 -4.64
C PRO A 100 -0.24 18.08 -4.71
N ALA A 101 0.09 18.76 -5.81
CA ALA A 101 1.37 19.44 -5.96
C ALA A 101 1.57 20.33 -4.74
N LEU A 102 2.53 19.99 -3.89
CA LEU A 102 2.97 20.86 -2.81
C LEU A 102 3.56 22.10 -3.49
N SER A 103 2.75 23.14 -3.64
CA SER A 103 3.17 24.48 -4.00
C SER A 103 4.04 25.03 -2.88
N GLY A 104 5.28 24.56 -2.81
CA GLY A 104 6.34 25.06 -1.95
C GLY A 104 6.83 26.41 -2.44
N LYS A 105 6.05 27.47 -2.20
CA LYS A 105 6.65 28.77 -1.88
C LYS A 105 7.03 28.67 -0.40
N ASN A 106 8.29 28.34 -0.12
CA ASN A 106 9.06 28.98 0.94
C ASN A 106 10.54 28.67 0.74
N LYS A 107 11.20 29.75 0.30
CA LYS A 107 12.63 29.95 0.14
C LYS A 107 13.26 29.98 1.54
N CYS A 108 14.41 29.32 1.67
CA CYS A 108 15.47 29.49 2.69
C CYS A 108 15.05 29.85 4.12
#